data_AF-A0A350YBT3-F1
#
_entry.id   AF-A0A350YBT3-F1
#
_cell.length_a   1.000
_cell.length_b   1.000
_cell.length_c   1.000
_cell.angle_alpha   90.00
_cell.angle_beta   90.00
_cell.angle_gamma   90.00
#
_symmetry.space_group_name_H-M   'P 1'
#
loop_
_entity.id
_entity.type
_entity.pdbx_description
1 polymer ?
#
loop_
_entity_poly.entity_id
_entity_poly.type
_entity_poly.pdbx_seq_one_letter_code
_entity_poly.pdbx_strand_id
1 'polypeptide(L)'
;MLTNTEYKYVQLNERGAPIIAGTTMKVIELVMAQIAYGWSADELQFQHPYLRMSQIYSALAYYWDHKEEIDAEIEESLQWAKQAKKEVGVSPVKLRQLIEQLETIADIQQGFKELNAGQTRPLNQFVQEMQQKYGTSS
;
A
#
# COMPACT_ATOMS: atom_id res chain seq x y z
N MET A 1 23.87 -32.96 11.00
CA MET A 1 24.26 -31.65 10.46
C MET A 1 23.00 -30.81 10.32
N LEU A 2 23.07 -29.53 10.67
CA LEU A 2 21.99 -28.56 10.45
C LEU A 2 22.39 -27.68 9.26
N THR A 3 21.43 -27.34 8.40
CA THR A 3 21.62 -26.44 7.26
C THR A 3 20.60 -25.33 7.38
N ASN A 4 21.05 -24.07 7.39
CA ASN A 4 20.16 -22.92 7.47
C ASN A 4 19.54 -22.64 6.10
N THR A 5 18.28 -22.22 6.12
CA THR A 5 17.62 -21.61 4.97
C THR A 5 17.54 -20.11 5.23
N GLU A 6 17.95 -19.28 4.28
CA GLU A 6 17.87 -17.81 4.41
C GLU A 6 16.46 -17.31 4.09
N TYR A 7 16.24 -16.78 2.88
CA TYR A 7 14.96 -16.23 2.46
C TYR A 7 14.55 -16.84 1.11
N LYS A 8 13.82 -17.95 1.17
CA LYS A 8 13.48 -18.78 0.00
C LYS A 8 12.89 -17.99 -1.19
N TYR A 9 12.21 -16.88 -0.91
CA TYR A 9 11.50 -16.11 -1.92
C TYR A 9 12.02 -14.68 -2.11
N VAL A 10 13.23 -14.37 -1.65
CA VAL A 10 13.89 -13.09 -1.93
C VAL A 10 15.07 -13.33 -2.86
N GLN A 11 15.17 -12.53 -3.92
CA GLN A 11 16.24 -12.58 -4.91
C GLN A 11 16.77 -11.17 -5.16
N LEU A 12 18.04 -11.03 -5.52
CA LEU A 12 18.57 -9.75 -5.96
C LEU A 12 18.39 -9.62 -7.47
N ASN A 13 17.88 -8.48 -7.93
CA ASN A 13 17.82 -8.18 -9.35
C ASN A 13 19.20 -7.74 -9.89
N GLU A 14 19.30 -7.42 -11.19
CA GLU A 14 20.56 -6.98 -11.83
C GLU A 14 21.21 -5.74 -11.20
N ARG A 15 20.44 -4.96 -10.44
CA ARG A 15 20.90 -3.76 -9.74
C ARG A 15 21.19 -4.00 -8.26
N GLY A 16 21.14 -5.27 -7.82
CA GLY A 16 21.34 -5.64 -6.42
C GLY A 16 20.15 -5.36 -5.51
N ALA A 17 18.99 -4.97 -6.03
CA ALA A 17 17.83 -4.67 -5.19
C ALA A 17 17.04 -5.95 -4.85
N PRO A 18 16.60 -6.14 -3.59
CA PRO A 18 15.83 -7.32 -3.18
C PRO A 18 14.42 -7.29 -3.77
N ILE A 19 14.07 -8.34 -4.50
CA ILE A 19 12.78 -8.57 -5.16
C ILE A 19 12.14 -9.88 -4.67
N ILE A 20 10.81 -9.93 -4.72
CA ILE A 20 10.05 -11.13 -4.40
C ILE A 20 10.13 -12.09 -5.60
N ALA A 21 10.66 -13.29 -5.37
CA ALA A 21 10.92 -14.29 -6.40
C ALA A 21 9.67 -14.58 -7.26
N GLY A 22 9.85 -14.56 -8.58
CA GLY A 22 8.77 -14.76 -9.56
C GLY A 22 7.88 -13.53 -9.79
N THR A 23 8.27 -12.36 -9.29
CA THR A 23 7.56 -11.09 -9.48
C THR A 23 8.56 -9.96 -9.78
N THR A 24 8.05 -8.79 -10.14
CA THR A 24 8.85 -7.55 -10.23
C THR A 24 8.78 -6.70 -8.96
N MET A 25 8.01 -7.11 -7.95
CA MET A 25 7.81 -6.33 -6.73
C MET A 25 9.08 -6.36 -5.88
N LYS A 26 9.56 -5.19 -5.48
CA LYS A 26 10.68 -5.08 -4.54
C LYS A 26 10.22 -5.31 -3.11
N VAL A 27 11.12 -5.79 -2.26
CA VAL A 27 10.84 -5.95 -0.82
C VAL A 27 10.49 -4.60 -0.19
N ILE A 28 11.23 -3.54 -0.53
CA ILE A 28 10.95 -2.17 -0.05
C ILE A 28 9.54 -1.69 -0.43
N GLU A 29 9.04 -2.02 -1.62
CA GLU A 29 7.69 -1.62 -2.06
C GLU A 29 6.60 -2.29 -1.22
N LEU A 30 6.77 -3.59 -0.92
CA LEU A 30 5.85 -4.33 -0.03
C LEU A 30 5.85 -3.73 1.39
N VAL A 31 7.04 -3.43 1.92
CA VAL A 31 7.21 -2.84 3.26
C VAL A 31 6.61 -1.44 3.33
N MET A 32 6.83 -0.61 2.31
CA MET A 32 6.22 0.72 2.24
C MET A 32 4.69 0.64 2.21
N ALA A 33 4.10 -0.29 1.46
CA ALA A 33 2.66 -0.51 1.46
C ALA A 33 2.16 -0.91 2.87
N GLN A 34 2.91 -1.80 3.54
CA GLN A 34 2.60 -2.20 4.92
C GLN A 34 2.61 -1.00 5.88
N ILE A 35 3.66 -0.18 5.86
CA ILE A 35 3.82 0.97 6.75
C ILE A 35 2.79 2.07 6.46
N ALA A 36 2.52 2.35 5.18
CA ALA A 36 1.62 3.43 4.76
C ALA A 36 0.17 3.18 5.18
N TYR A 37 -0.27 1.92 5.14
CA TYR A 37 -1.67 1.56 5.39
C TYR A 37 -1.89 0.76 6.68
N GLY A 38 -0.82 0.35 7.36
CA GLY A 38 -0.90 -0.49 8.57
C GLY A 38 -1.39 -1.91 8.29
N TRP A 39 -1.23 -2.41 7.06
CA TRP A 39 -1.76 -3.70 6.65
C TRP A 39 -1.06 -4.88 7.33
N SER A 40 -1.86 -5.88 7.69
CA SER A 40 -1.43 -7.23 8.04
C SER A 40 -0.94 -8.01 6.81
N ALA A 41 -0.31 -9.17 7.02
CA ALA A 41 0.12 -10.04 5.91
C ALA A 41 -1.07 -10.54 5.07
N ASP A 42 -2.20 -10.84 5.71
CA ASP A 42 -3.44 -11.22 5.03
C ASP A 42 -4.02 -10.07 4.19
N GLU A 43 -3.99 -8.84 4.70
CA GLU A 43 -4.38 -7.66 3.93
C GLU A 43 -3.41 -7.38 2.78
N LEU A 44 -2.10 -7.53 2.98
CA LEU A 44 -1.11 -7.44 1.91
C LEU A 44 -1.38 -8.47 0.81
N GLN A 45 -1.76 -9.70 1.17
CA GLN A 45 -2.15 -10.71 0.19
C GLN A 45 -3.44 -10.32 -0.54
N PHE A 46 -4.44 -9.82 0.18
CA PHE A 46 -5.69 -9.37 -0.41
C PHE A 46 -5.46 -8.25 -1.45
N GLN A 47 -4.55 -7.33 -1.16
CA GLN A 47 -4.20 -6.21 -2.04
C GLN A 47 -3.24 -6.60 -3.17
N HIS A 48 -2.45 -7.66 -2.97
CA HIS A 48 -1.55 -8.23 -3.96
C HIS A 48 -1.85 -9.73 -4.18
N PRO A 49 -2.98 -10.10 -4.83
CA PRO A 49 -3.43 -11.49 -4.93
C PRO A 49 -2.47 -12.45 -5.64
N TYR A 50 -1.52 -11.90 -6.42
CA TYR A 50 -0.47 -12.67 -7.09
C TYR A 50 0.67 -13.08 -6.15
N LEU A 51 0.71 -12.55 -4.92
CA LEU A 51 1.64 -12.96 -3.87
C LEU A 51 1.05 -14.08 -3.02
N ARG A 52 1.86 -15.09 -2.74
CA ARG A 52 1.53 -16.11 -1.76
C ARG A 52 1.96 -15.65 -0.37
N MET A 53 1.25 -16.08 0.67
CA MET A 53 1.65 -15.81 2.08
C MET A 53 3.13 -16.13 2.35
N SER A 54 3.64 -17.24 1.81
CA SER A 54 5.05 -17.61 1.96
C SER A 54 6.05 -16.61 1.34
N GLN A 55 5.67 -15.94 0.26
CA GLN A 55 6.48 -14.88 -0.36
C GLN A 55 6.43 -13.61 0.49
N ILE A 56 5.25 -13.22 0.96
CA ILE A 56 5.05 -12.07 1.85
C ILE A 56 5.89 -12.24 3.12
N TYR A 57 5.71 -13.35 3.84
CA TYR A 57 6.46 -13.58 5.07
C TYR A 57 7.97 -13.71 4.85
N SER A 58 8.42 -14.30 3.73
CA SER A 58 9.85 -14.33 3.41
C SER A 58 10.42 -12.93 3.14
N ALA A 59 9.67 -12.04 2.50
CA ALA A 59 10.06 -10.66 2.26
C ALA A 59 10.05 -9.83 3.56
N LEU A 60 9.05 -10.03 4.42
CA LEU A 60 8.99 -9.38 5.73
C LEU A 60 10.11 -9.84 6.65
N ALA A 61 10.46 -11.14 6.64
CA ALA A 61 11.61 -11.65 7.38
C ALA A 61 12.91 -10.98 6.90
N TYR A 62 13.13 -10.93 5.58
CA TYR A 62 14.28 -10.23 5.00
C TYR A 62 14.33 -8.77 5.44
N TYR A 63 13.20 -8.08 5.43
CA TYR A 63 13.10 -6.70 5.89
C TYR A 63 13.54 -6.55 7.35
N TRP A 64 13.06 -7.39 8.26
CA TRP A 64 13.41 -7.29 9.68
C TRP A 64 14.90 -7.50 9.94
N ASP A 65 15.53 -8.39 9.18
CA ASP A 65 16.98 -8.64 9.29
C ASP A 65 17.82 -7.54 8.58
N HIS A 66 17.22 -6.71 7.73
CA HIS A 66 17.87 -5.60 6.99
C HIS A 66 17.19 -4.24 7.27
N LYS A 67 16.55 -4.11 8.44
CA LYS A 67 15.61 -3.03 8.73
C LYS A 67 16.25 -1.64 8.64
N GLU A 68 17.46 -1.49 9.15
CA GLU A 68 18.18 -0.21 9.15
C GLU A 68 18.47 0.29 7.73
N GLU A 69 18.92 -0.61 6.85
CA GLU A 69 19.23 -0.29 5.45
C GLU A 69 17.97 0.09 4.68
N ILE A 70 16.91 -0.71 4.80
CA ILE A 70 15.66 -0.49 4.08
C ILE A 70 14.93 0.74 4.62
N ASP A 71 14.89 0.96 5.93
CA ASP A 71 14.29 2.17 6.52
C ASP A 71 15.02 3.44 6.05
N ALA A 72 16.35 3.38 5.91
CA ALA A 72 17.14 4.49 5.36
C ALA A 72 16.80 4.75 3.88
N GLU A 73 16.69 3.71 3.06
CA GLU A 73 16.28 3.82 1.65
C GLU A 73 14.86 4.40 1.50
N ILE A 74 13.93 4.00 2.38
CA ILE A 74 12.58 4.56 2.44
C ILE A 74 12.63 6.05 2.76
N GLU A 75 13.37 6.44 3.79
CA GLU A 75 13.46 7.85 4.20
C GLU A 75 14.10 8.71 3.10
N GLU A 76 15.18 8.25 2.47
CA GLU A 76 15.81 8.95 1.35
C GLU A 76 14.82 9.16 0.19
N SER A 77 14.08 8.10 -0.18
CA SER A 77 13.06 8.15 -1.22
C SER A 77 11.94 9.14 -0.88
N LEU A 78 11.51 9.19 0.38
CA LEU A 78 10.50 10.13 0.86
C LEU A 78 11.01 11.58 0.85
N GLN A 79 12.27 11.81 1.24
CA GLN A 79 12.88 13.14 1.23
C GLN A 79 13.04 13.66 -0.20
N TRP A 80 13.49 12.82 -1.13
CA TRP A 80 13.55 13.16 -2.55
C TRP A 80 12.15 13.52 -3.10
N ALA A 81 11.13 12.72 -2.79
CA ALA A 81 9.76 12.99 -3.21
C ALA A 81 9.19 14.29 -2.61
N LYS A 82 9.51 14.61 -1.34
CA LYS A 82 9.14 15.88 -0.70
C LYS A 82 9.82 17.07 -1.38
N GLN A 83 11.10 16.95 -1.73
CA GLN A 83 11.84 18.02 -2.41
C GLN A 83 11.31 18.26 -3.82
N ALA A 84 11.08 17.19 -4.59
CA ALA A 84 10.46 17.29 -5.92
C ALA A 84 9.05 17.93 -5.87
N LYS A 85 8.25 17.64 -4.83
CA LYS A 85 6.94 18.28 -4.62
C LYS A 85 7.04 19.77 -4.26
N LYS A 86 8.10 20.22 -3.59
CA LYS A 86 8.30 21.66 -3.32
C LYS A 86 8.60 22.44 -4.60
N GLU A 87 9.22 21.79 -5.58
CA GLU A 87 9.57 22.38 -6.87
C GLU A 87 8.41 22.32 -7.88
N VAL A 88 7.52 21.33 -7.74
CA VAL A 88 6.27 21.22 -8.51
C VAL A 88 5.11 21.72 -7.67
N GLY A 89 4.90 23.04 -7.64
CA GLY A 89 3.73 23.64 -7.00
C GLY A 89 2.44 23.02 -7.53
N VAL A 90 1.73 22.26 -6.69
CA VAL A 90 0.47 21.62 -7.08
C VAL A 90 -0.54 22.72 -7.40
N SER A 91 -1.00 22.77 -8.65
CA SER A 91 -2.00 23.75 -9.05
C SER A 91 -3.27 23.57 -8.22
N PRO A 92 -3.99 24.66 -7.87
CA PRO A 92 -5.25 24.57 -7.12
C PRO A 92 -6.31 23.65 -7.76
N VAL A 93 -6.24 23.45 -9.08
CA VAL A 93 -7.10 22.52 -9.82
C VAL A 93 -6.73 21.08 -9.51
N LYS A 94 -5.43 20.76 -9.50
CA LYS A 94 -4.95 19.41 -9.18
C LYS A 94 -5.25 19.05 -7.72
N LEU A 95 -5.20 20.00 -6.79
CA LEU A 95 -5.62 19.78 -5.40
C LEU A 95 -7.10 19.44 -5.28
N ARG A 96 -7.99 20.17 -5.95
CA ARG A 96 -9.43 19.85 -5.94
C ARG A 96 -9.70 18.46 -6.53
N GLN A 97 -9.08 18.15 -7.66
CA GLN A 97 -9.19 16.83 -8.28
C GLN A 97 -8.72 15.71 -7.35
N LEU A 98 -7.64 15.92 -6.61
CA LEU A 98 -7.13 14.94 -5.64
C LEU A 98 -8.08 14.77 -4.43
N ILE A 99 -8.72 15.86 -3.96
CA ILE A 99 -9.71 15.80 -2.88
C ILE A 99 -10.92 14.95 -3.32
N GLU A 100 -11.49 15.23 -4.50
CA GLU A 100 -12.61 14.46 -5.07
C GLU A 100 -12.25 12.96 -5.23
N GLN A 101 -11.01 12.68 -5.66
CA GLN A 101 -10.52 11.30 -5.78
C GLN A 101 -10.42 10.59 -4.42
N LEU A 102 -9.93 11.28 -3.39
CA LEU A 102 -9.81 10.70 -2.05
C LEU A 102 -11.18 10.46 -1.39
N GLU A 103 -12.15 11.35 -1.62
CA GLU A 103 -13.54 11.15 -1.20
C GLU A 103 -14.12 9.88 -1.84
N THR A 104 -13.95 9.71 -3.15
CA THR A 104 -14.41 8.50 -3.86
C THR A 104 -13.79 7.21 -3.31
N ILE A 105 -12.50 7.24 -2.97
CA ILE A 105 -11.81 6.06 -2.40
C ILE A 105 -12.34 5.74 -1.00
N ALA A 106 -12.56 6.77 -0.17
CA ALA A 106 -13.12 6.59 1.16
C ALA A 106 -14.53 5.98 1.11
N ASP A 107 -15.34 6.38 0.13
CA ASP A 107 -16.68 5.83 -0.11
C ASP A 107 -16.62 4.33 -0.40
N ILE A 108 -15.74 3.93 -1.33
CA ILE A 108 -15.56 2.54 -1.72
C ILE A 108 -15.11 1.69 -0.52
N GLN A 109 -14.14 2.19 0.26
CA GLN A 109 -13.64 1.48 1.45
C GLN A 109 -14.74 1.27 2.51
N GLN A 110 -15.60 2.26 2.70
CA GLN A 110 -16.73 2.15 3.62
C GLN A 110 -17.75 1.10 3.16
N GLY A 111 -18.08 1.08 1.87
CA GLY A 111 -18.94 0.04 1.29
C GLY A 111 -18.36 -1.37 1.48
N PHE A 112 -17.05 -1.54 1.30
CA PHE A 112 -16.39 -2.83 1.57
C PHE A 112 -16.47 -3.25 3.03
N LYS A 113 -16.30 -2.32 3.99
CA LYS A 113 -16.42 -2.62 5.42
C LYS A 113 -17.83 -3.10 5.78
N GLU A 114 -18.85 -2.48 5.21
CA GLU A 114 -20.25 -2.86 5.43
C GLU A 114 -20.58 -4.23 4.85
N LEU A 115 -20.14 -4.49 3.61
CA LEU A 115 -20.27 -5.81 2.98
C LEU A 115 -19.59 -6.90 3.81
N ASN A 116 -18.37 -6.64 4.30
CA ASN A 116 -17.64 -7.58 5.15
C ASN A 116 -18.31 -7.80 6.52
N ALA A 117 -19.03 -6.79 7.04
CA ALA A 117 -19.83 -6.91 8.26
C ALA A 117 -21.19 -7.60 8.03
N GLY A 118 -21.49 -8.07 6.81
CA GLY A 118 -22.78 -8.64 6.44
C GLY A 118 -23.90 -7.60 6.38
N GLN A 119 -23.57 -6.31 6.41
CA GLN A 119 -24.50 -5.20 6.30
C GLN A 119 -24.65 -4.84 4.83
N THR A 120 -25.71 -5.31 4.18
CA THR A 120 -26.08 -4.83 2.85
C THR A 120 -27.06 -3.68 3.01
N ARG A 121 -26.72 -2.51 2.46
CA ARG A 121 -27.67 -1.41 2.30
C ARG A 121 -27.86 -1.07 0.82
N PRO A 122 -29.03 -0.56 0.44
CA PRO A 122 -29.27 -0.07 -0.91
C PRO A 122 -28.27 1.03 -1.31
N LEU A 123 -27.77 0.99 -2.54
CA LEU A 123 -26.78 1.96 -3.06
C LEU A 123 -27.29 3.41 -2.98
N ASN A 124 -28.59 3.63 -3.17
CA ASN A 124 -29.20 4.96 -3.07
C ASN A 124 -29.13 5.54 -1.64
N GLN A 125 -29.28 4.71 -0.61
CA GLN A 125 -29.18 5.12 0.79
C GLN A 125 -27.74 5.49 1.13
N PHE A 126 -26.78 4.66 0.69
CA PHE A 126 -25.36 4.95 0.81
C PHE A 126 -25.03 6.31 0.19
N VAL A 127 -25.44 6.54 -1.07
CA VAL A 127 -25.18 7.80 -1.79
C VAL A 127 -25.78 9.02 -1.06
N GLN A 128 -27.00 8.92 -0.52
CA GLN A 128 -27.64 10.02 0.21
C GLN A 128 -26.92 10.37 1.51
N GLU A 129 -26.51 9.38 2.30
CA GLU A 129 -25.78 9.64 3.55
C GLU A 129 -24.44 10.33 3.29
N MET A 130 -23.75 9.94 2.22
CA MET A 130 -22.46 10.54 1.85
C MET A 130 -22.64 11.97 1.31
N GLN A 131 -23.67 12.23 0.51
CA GLN A 131 -24.03 13.60 0.09
C GLN A 131 -24.32 14.52 1.28
N GLN A 132 -25.02 14.02 2.30
CA GLN A 132 -25.28 14.79 3.53
C GLN A 132 -24.03 15.02 4.38
N LYS A 133 -23.16 14.00 4.49
CA LYS A 133 -21.99 14.04 5.37
C LYS A 133 -20.83 14.85 4.81
N TYR A 134 -20.66 14.89 3.49
CA TYR A 134 -19.50 15.50 2.83
C TYR A 134 -19.84 16.59 1.82
N GLY A 135 -21.13 16.86 1.57
CA GLY A 135 -21.54 18.01 0.76
C GLY A 135 -21.09 17.95 -0.70
N THR A 136 -20.98 16.75 -1.28
CA THR A 136 -20.64 16.60 -2.70
C THR A 136 -21.78 17.21 -3.55
N SER A 137 -21.46 18.26 -4.31
CA SER A 137 -22.39 18.75 -5.33
C SER A 137 -22.53 17.69 -6.42
N SER A 138 -23.77 17.50 -6.85
CA SER A 138 -24.16 16.63 -7.97
C SER A 138 -23.54 17.07 -9.29
#